data_AF-A0A0B1S9S8-F1
#
_entry.id   AF-A0A0B1S9S8-F1
#
_cell.length_a   1.000
_cell.length_b   1.000
_cell.length_c   1.000
_cell.angle_alpha   90.00
_cell.angle_beta   90.00
_cell.angle_gamma   90.00
#
_symmetry.space_group_name_H-M   'P 1'
#
loop_
_entity.id
_entity.type
_entity.pdbx_description
1 polymer ?
#
loop_
_entity_poly.entity_id
_entity_poly.type
_entity_poly.pdbx_seq_one_letter_code
_entity_poly.pdbx_strand_id
1 'polypeptide(L)' 'MKKELIGGTVDDSFQPVRESFRRNFAEGWERGGAAFAVYHHGKLVVDLWGGYADKSCNRRWNEDTITTIFSCTK' A
#
# COMPACT_ATOMS: atom_id res chain seq x y z
N MET A 1 -12.00 17.68 -1.84
CA MET A 1 -11.05 16.82 -1.11
C MET A 1 -10.60 15.71 -2.05
N LYS A 2 -9.30 15.57 -2.35
CA LYS A 2 -8.82 14.43 -3.15
C LYS A 2 -9.05 13.17 -2.31
N LYS A 3 -9.88 12.25 -2.82
CA LYS A 3 -10.10 10.95 -2.19
C LYS A 3 -8.75 10.24 -2.13
N GLU A 4 -8.28 9.91 -0.95
CA GLU A 4 -7.05 9.15 -0.82
C GLU A 4 -7.20 7.78 -1.44
N LEU A 5 -6.21 7.45 -2.25
CA LEU A 5 -6.13 6.18 -2.94
C LEU A 5 -5.43 5.18 -2.02
N ILE A 6 -5.79 5.11 -0.75
CA ILE A 6 -5.16 4.22 0.24
C ILE A 6 -6.27 3.41 0.90
N GLY A 7 -6.15 2.08 0.82
CA GLY A 7 -7.04 1.09 1.40
C GLY A 7 -6.31 0.19 2.38
N GLY A 8 -7.08 -0.69 3.02
CA GLY A 8 -6.56 -1.69 3.95
C GLY A 8 -6.66 -1.31 5.43
N THR A 9 -6.12 -2.20 6.27
CA THR A 9 -6.29 -2.22 7.72
C THR A 9 -4.96 -2.15 8.46
N VAL A 10 -4.98 -1.50 9.62
CA VAL A 10 -3.84 -1.39 10.53
C VAL A 10 -4.36 -1.61 11.94
N ASP A 11 -3.72 -2.51 12.68
CA ASP A 11 -3.97 -2.70 14.11
C ASP A 11 -3.62 -1.41 14.87
N ASP A 12 -4.38 -1.08 15.91
CA ASP A 12 -4.24 0.20 16.63
C ASP A 12 -2.83 0.45 17.18
N SER A 13 -2.11 -0.63 17.49
CA SER A 13 -0.72 -0.57 17.97
C SER A 13 0.27 -0.10 16.90
N PHE A 14 -0.12 -0.10 15.61
CA PHE A 14 0.72 0.19 14.45
C PHE A 14 0.21 1.35 13.59
N GLN A 15 -0.74 2.16 14.08
CA GLN A 15 -1.31 3.30 13.34
C GLN A 15 -0.28 4.24 12.67
N PRO A 16 0.90 4.55 13.27
CA PRO A 16 1.91 5.39 12.61
C PRO A 16 2.41 4.86 11.25
N VAL A 17 2.26 3.57 10.98
CA VAL A 17 2.60 2.96 9.69
C VAL A 17 1.70 3.49 8.58
N ARG A 18 0.39 3.64 8.85
CA ARG A 18 -0.56 4.20 7.87
C ARG A 18 -0.16 5.61 7.45
N GLU A 19 0.22 6.46 8.41
CA GLU A 19 0.62 7.83 8.10
C GLU A 19 1.95 7.90 7.34
N SER A 20 2.90 7.01 7.66
CA SER A 20 4.14 6.91 6.89
C SER A 20 3.88 6.47 5.45
N PHE A 21 3.01 5.46 5.26
CA PHE A 21 2.60 5.01 3.94
C PHE A 21 1.93 6.13 3.14
N ARG A 22 1.02 6.89 3.75
CA ARG A 22 0.36 8.06 3.14
C ARG A 22 1.38 9.14 2.74
N ARG A 23 2.34 9.41 3.61
CA ARG A 23 3.40 10.39 3.35
C ARG A 23 4.26 10.00 2.16
N ASN A 24 4.57 8.71 1.95
CA ASN A 24 5.31 8.26 0.76
C ASN A 24 4.61 8.66 -0.55
N PHE A 25 3.27 8.58 -0.61
CA PHE A 25 2.51 9.05 -1.77
C PHE A 25 2.47 10.58 -1.85
N ALA A 26 2.25 11.26 -0.72
CA ALA A 26 2.15 12.74 -0.67
C ALA A 26 3.46 13.43 -1.10
N GLU A 27 4.60 12.86 -0.72
CA GLU A 27 5.94 13.34 -1.06
C GLU A 27 6.44 12.82 -2.43
N GLY A 28 5.67 11.96 -3.10
CA GLY A 28 5.99 11.48 -4.45
C GLY A 28 7.03 10.36 -4.53
N TRP A 29 7.37 9.71 -3.40
CA TRP A 29 8.19 8.50 -3.38
C TRP A 29 7.51 7.36 -4.14
N GLU A 30 6.19 7.22 -3.95
CA GLU A 30 5.39 6.21 -4.68
C GLU A 30 4.83 6.79 -5.98
N ARG A 31 5.57 6.61 -7.08
CA ARG A 31 5.19 7.11 -8.41
C ARG A 31 4.03 6.36 -9.05
N GLY A 32 3.66 5.19 -8.56
CA GLY A 32 2.61 4.33 -9.15
C GLY A 32 1.56 3.98 -8.12
N GLY A 33 1.63 2.75 -7.65
CA GLY A 33 0.97 2.24 -6.47
C GLY A 33 1.91 1.33 -5.71
N ALA A 34 1.51 0.97 -4.49
CA ALA A 34 2.30 0.15 -3.59
C ALA A 34 1.36 -0.69 -2.71
N ALA A 35 1.89 -1.79 -2.19
CA ALA A 35 1.27 -2.59 -1.14
C ALA A 35 2.30 -2.87 -0.04
N PHE A 36 1.84 -2.95 1.21
CA PHE A 36 2.67 -3.16 2.38
C PHE A 36 1.92 -4.00 3.42
N ALA A 37 2.50 -5.15 3.77
CA ALA A 37 1.95 -6.05 4.76
C ALA A 37 2.99 -6.36 5.86
N VAL A 38 2.53 -6.44 7.11
CA VAL A 38 3.37 -6.80 8.26
C VAL A 38 2.69 -7.90 9.07
N TYR A 39 3.44 -8.97 9.31
CA TYR A 39 3.08 -10.01 10.25
C TYR A 39 3.89 -9.87 11.53
N HIS A 40 3.21 -9.84 12.68
CA HIS A 40 3.84 -9.83 14.00
C HIS A 40 3.31 -11.03 14.80
N HIS A 41 4.22 -11.93 15.22
CA HIS A 41 3.86 -13.21 15.85
C HIS A 41 2.79 -14.01 15.09
N GLY A 42 2.89 -14.06 13.75
CA GLY A 42 1.96 -14.79 12.90
C GLY A 42 0.61 -14.11 12.65
N LYS A 43 0.33 -12.96 13.28
CA LYS A 43 -0.87 -12.15 13.01
C LYS A 43 -0.56 -11.08 11.97
N LEU A 44 -1.41 -10.95 10.95
CA LEU A 44 -1.40 -9.79 10.04
C LEU A 44 -1.85 -8.55 10.81
N VAL A 45 -0.92 -7.63 11.08
CA VAL A 45 -1.16 -6.42 11.87
C VAL A 45 -1.18 -5.15 11.01
N VAL A 46 -0.63 -5.22 9.80
CA VAL A 46 -0.71 -4.16 8.79
C VAL A 46 -0.99 -4.85 7.46
N ASP A 47 -1.99 -4.37 6.74
CA ASP A 47 -2.27 -4.73 5.36
C ASP A 47 -2.76 -3.48 4.64
N LEU A 48 -1.89 -2.85 3.86
CA LEU A 48 -2.15 -1.57 3.21
C LEU A 48 -1.86 -1.67 1.72
N TRP A 49 -2.65 -0.93 0.95
CA TRP A 49 -2.41 -0.75 -0.48
C TRP A 49 -2.81 0.64 -0.92
N GLY A 50 -2.24 1.10 -2.03
CA GLY A 50 -2.65 2.39 -2.57
C GLY A 50 -2.06 2.79 -3.91
N GLY A 51 -2.57 3.91 -4.42
CA GLY A 51 -2.21 4.47 -5.71
C GLY A 51 -2.88 3.78 -6.88
N TYR A 52 -2.13 3.62 -7.98
CA TYR A 52 -2.62 3.05 -9.23
C TYR A 52 -1.87 1.79 -9.58
N ALA A 53 -2.61 0.74 -9.94
CA ALA A 53 -2.05 -0.46 -10.56
C ALA A 53 -1.62 -0.18 -12.01
N ASP A 54 -2.31 0.76 -12.67
CA ASP A 54 -1.91 1.31 -13.96
C ASP A 54 -2.44 2.74 -14.10
N LYS A 55 -1.52 3.72 -14.13
CA LYS A 55 -1.86 5.14 -14.25
C LYS A 55 -2.36 5.50 -15.66
N SER A 56 -1.92 4.79 -16.69
CA SER A 56 -2.26 5.13 -18.08
C SER A 56 -3.75 4.89 -18.39
N CYS A 57 -4.36 3.90 -17.73
CA CYS A 57 -5.78 3.59 -17.85
C CYS A 57 -6.61 3.93 -16.59
N ASN A 58 -6.05 4.72 -15.66
CA ASN A 58 -6.68 5.07 -14.38
C ASN A 58 -7.12 3.87 -13.52
N ARG A 59 -6.48 2.70 -13.68
CA ARG A 59 -6.78 1.51 -12.87
C ARG A 59 -6.18 1.65 -11.48
N ARG A 60 -7.04 1.71 -10.46
CA ARG A 60 -6.63 1.82 -9.06
C ARG A 60 -6.04 0.52 -8.54
N TRP A 61 -5.14 0.64 -7.57
CA TRP A 61 -4.67 -0.48 -6.77
C TRP A 61 -5.78 -0.91 -5.79
N ASN A 62 -6.00 -2.22 -5.67
CA ASN A 62 -6.91 -2.85 -4.69
C ASN A 62 -6.19 -4.01 -3.97
N GLU A 63 -6.84 -4.65 -3.00
CA GLU A 63 -6.28 -5.78 -2.24
C GLU A 63 -5.77 -6.94 -3.13
N ASP A 64 -6.42 -7.16 -4.27
CA ASP A 64 -6.12 -8.28 -5.18
C ASP A 64 -5.11 -7.91 -6.29
N THR A 65 -4.53 -6.71 -6.25
CA THR A 65 -3.61 -6.26 -7.29
C THR A 65 -2.28 -7.01 -7.21
N ILE A 66 -2.00 -7.84 -8.22
CA ILE A 66 -0.73 -8.53 -8.38
C ILE A 66 0.25 -7.64 -9.16
N THR A 67 1.53 -7.64 -8.73
CA THR A 67 2.63 -6.95 -9.41
C THR A 67 3.86 -7.85 -9.53
N THR A 68 4.77 -7.52 -10.44
CA THR A 68 6.04 -8.23 -10.59
C THR A 68 6.98 -7.86 -9.43
N ILE A 69 7.39 -8.85 -8.64
CA ILE A 69 8.26 -8.67 -7.46
C ILE A 69 9.74 -8.97 -7.75
N PHE A 70 10.10 -9.21 -9.01
CA PHE A 70 11.47 -9.49 -9.45
C PHE A 70 12.17 -10.57 -8.60
N SER A 71 13.33 -10.26 -8.04
CA SER A 71 14.14 -11.19 -7.25
C SER A 71 13.52 -11.58 -5.91
N CYS A 72 12.44 -10.94 -5.46
CA CYS A 72 11.73 -11.35 -4.23
C CYS A 72 10.99 -12.70 -4.38
N THR A 73 11.03 -13.32 -5.56
CA THR A 73 10.53 -14.69 -5.77
C THR A 73 11.50 -15.76 -5.24
N LYS A 74 12.77 -15.39 -5.00
CA LYS A 74 13.84 -16.34 -4.63
C LYS A 74 13.74 -16.79 -3.17
#